data_AF-A0A0E3UZB7-F1
#
_entry.id   AF-A0A0E3UZB7-F1
#
_cell.length_a   1.000
_cell.length_b   1.000
_cell.length_c   1.000
_cell.angle_alpha   90.00
_cell.angle_beta   90.00
_cell.angle_gamma   90.00
#
_symmetry.space_group_name_H-M   'P 1'
#
loop_
_entity.id
_entity.type
_entity.pdbx_description
1 polymer ?
#
loop_
_entity_poly.entity_id
_entity_poly.type
_entity_poly.pdbx_seq_one_letter_code
_entity_poly.pdbx_strand_id
1 'polypeptide(L)'
;MKSILYFTLLALGTFLFSCKPETPQTPASKTKAYLLANLDTLQHSAEHQLLRLAIAGSSDSLRLAFQEARRRYKKVELFTEYYAPTASKALNGAPLPEYEVLESKSFEPSGLQVIEEYLYPTFDTTNREELVREAKKFVSVLGRARVILRETELEEANILNACKQEIYRIMVLGISGFDTPLTNTGVAEAAVSLTAVQEVLSFFGEHPELQQLLQEAIHYTSSSEDFDAFDRLAFITRFANPITSYITNWQQELQIDDLPNRLVLNSKAATLFDKDALNNDAFAGSADAASTPDKVALGKALFFSPVVSGNTSTCSTCHQPELAFTDGLPKSASLVKGKFVQRNAPTLYYAGLQHSQFYDMRATTLESQAVDVIRNKDEMHASVEEAAQRLNQQPDFVQAFQTAFPGMETEIQPRHVMLVLASYVRSLTPFNSRFDRHMRGKEGQLSAEEIKGFNLFMGKAKCGTCHFMPVFNGTAAPAFTNTEAEVLGVLADPKAPHPTLDPDKGRYGFTPLDGLQHAFKTPTLRNISKTAPYMHNGAYETLEEVMDFYNKGGAAGMGLQLENQTLPPDPLNLTPEETKAIIAFLQTLTDEV
;
A
#
# COMPACT_ATOMS: atom_id res chain seq x y z
N MET A 1 -45.59 -48.99 63.01
CA MET A 1 -44.45 -48.74 63.91
C MET A 1 -43.16 -49.05 63.15
N LYS A 2 -42.28 -48.04 63.04
CA LYS A 2 -40.84 -48.11 62.69
C LYS A 2 -40.43 -48.80 61.38
N SER A 3 -40.33 -48.00 60.32
CA SER A 3 -39.17 -47.97 59.40
C SER A 3 -39.37 -46.80 58.43
N ILE A 4 -38.31 -46.01 58.20
CA ILE A 4 -38.14 -44.82 57.33
C ILE A 4 -37.65 -43.65 58.19
N LEU A 5 -36.38 -43.70 58.60
CA LEU A 5 -35.64 -42.54 59.08
C LEU A 5 -34.11 -42.79 59.00
N TYR A 6 -33.58 -43.13 57.82
CA TYR A 6 -32.12 -43.22 57.62
C TYR A 6 -31.68 -42.93 56.17
N PHE A 7 -32.37 -42.06 55.44
CA PHE A 7 -31.95 -41.67 54.08
C PHE A 7 -32.17 -40.19 53.73
N THR A 8 -32.01 -39.30 54.72
CA THR A 8 -32.09 -37.84 54.51
C THR A 8 -31.08 -37.11 55.39
N LEU A 9 -29.82 -37.54 55.34
CA LEU A 9 -28.69 -36.78 55.93
C LEU A 9 -27.36 -37.02 55.20
N LEU A 10 -27.42 -37.38 53.91
CA LEU A 10 -26.26 -37.44 53.02
C LEU A 10 -26.53 -36.85 51.62
N ALA A 11 -27.45 -35.87 51.55
CA ALA A 11 -27.78 -35.15 50.32
C ALA A 11 -27.96 -33.65 50.56
N LEU A 12 -27.15 -33.08 51.48
CA LEU A 12 -27.13 -31.64 51.77
C LEU A 12 -25.70 -31.10 51.90
N GLY A 13 -24.75 -31.68 51.17
CA GLY A 13 -23.33 -31.35 51.25
C GLY A 13 -22.57 -31.34 49.92
N THR A 14 -23.25 -31.24 48.78
CA THR A 14 -22.61 -31.21 47.44
C THR A 14 -23.38 -30.35 46.44
N PHE A 15 -23.83 -29.16 46.84
CA PHE A 15 -24.34 -28.12 45.92
C PHE A 15 -23.83 -26.73 46.26
N LEU A 16 -22.60 -26.65 46.77
CA LEU A 16 -21.83 -25.42 46.84
C LEU A 16 -20.52 -25.68 46.10
N PHE A 17 -20.16 -24.79 45.18
CA PHE A 17 -19.04 -24.83 44.23
C PHE A 17 -19.31 -25.51 42.88
N SER A 18 -20.01 -24.78 41.99
CA SER A 18 -19.44 -24.48 40.66
C SER A 18 -20.12 -23.28 39.98
N CYS A 19 -20.32 -22.18 40.71
CA CYS A 19 -20.35 -20.87 40.05
C CYS A 19 -18.91 -20.37 40.06
N LYS A 20 -18.12 -20.73 39.04
CA LYS A 20 -16.94 -19.91 38.75
C LYS A 20 -17.47 -18.49 38.50
N PRO A 21 -17.01 -17.46 39.22
CA PRO A 21 -17.36 -16.09 38.83
C PRO A 21 -16.93 -15.94 37.37
N GLU A 22 -17.86 -15.52 36.51
CA GLU A 22 -17.51 -15.15 35.14
C GLU A 22 -16.37 -14.14 35.24
N THR A 23 -15.23 -14.52 34.68
CA THR A 23 -14.06 -13.65 34.65
C THR A 23 -14.49 -12.39 33.89
N PRO A 24 -14.28 -11.17 34.42
CA PRO A 24 -14.66 -9.96 33.71
C PRO A 24 -14.11 -10.00 32.29
N GLN A 25 -14.97 -9.86 31.29
CA GLN A 25 -14.53 -9.92 29.89
C GLN A 25 -13.70 -8.67 29.58
N THR A 26 -12.41 -8.86 29.32
CA THR A 26 -11.50 -7.83 28.82
C THR A 26 -11.92 -7.34 27.43
N PRO A 27 -11.53 -6.12 27.02
CA PRO A 27 -11.71 -5.64 25.65
C PRO A 27 -11.24 -6.67 24.60
N ALA A 28 -10.11 -7.31 24.86
CA ALA A 28 -9.57 -8.38 24.01
C ALA A 28 -10.51 -9.59 23.86
N SER A 29 -11.09 -10.09 24.96
CA SER A 29 -11.97 -11.27 24.89
C SER A 29 -13.33 -10.95 24.25
N LYS A 30 -13.87 -9.74 24.47
CA LYS A 30 -15.05 -9.23 23.76
C LYS A 30 -14.80 -9.10 22.27
N THR A 31 -13.68 -8.51 21.88
CA THR A 31 -13.26 -8.36 20.47
C THR A 31 -13.16 -9.73 19.80
N LYS A 32 -12.49 -10.69 20.43
CA LYS A 32 -12.36 -12.06 19.90
C LYS A 32 -13.72 -12.74 19.73
N ALA A 33 -14.61 -12.60 20.71
CA ALA A 33 -15.96 -13.16 20.63
C ALA A 33 -16.79 -12.53 19.50
N TYR A 34 -16.74 -11.20 19.35
CA TYR A 34 -17.38 -10.46 18.26
C TYR A 34 -16.90 -10.93 16.89
N LEU A 35 -15.59 -11.01 16.69
CA LEU A 35 -14.98 -11.41 15.42
C LEU A 35 -15.31 -12.88 15.09
N LEU A 36 -15.27 -13.79 16.06
CA LEU A 36 -15.66 -15.19 15.87
C LEU A 36 -17.13 -15.31 15.45
N ALA A 37 -18.04 -14.57 16.11
CA ALA A 37 -19.46 -14.59 15.76
C ALA A 37 -19.73 -14.06 14.34
N ASN A 38 -19.03 -13.00 13.93
CA ASN A 38 -19.16 -12.46 12.57
C ASN A 38 -18.53 -13.39 11.52
N LEU A 39 -17.38 -14.01 11.80
CA LEU A 39 -16.79 -15.03 10.92
C LEU A 39 -17.71 -16.25 10.78
N ASP A 40 -18.32 -16.73 11.85
CA ASP A 40 -19.28 -17.85 11.81
C ASP A 40 -20.50 -17.50 10.96
N THR A 41 -20.99 -16.26 11.09
CA THR A 41 -22.11 -15.76 10.28
C THR A 41 -21.74 -15.64 8.80
N LEU A 42 -20.53 -15.15 8.51
CA LEU A 42 -20.00 -15.05 7.14
C LEU A 42 -19.80 -16.43 6.52
N GLN A 43 -19.20 -17.38 7.25
CA GLN A 43 -19.03 -18.77 6.83
C GLN A 43 -20.38 -19.39 6.46
N HIS A 44 -21.38 -19.26 7.35
CA HIS A 44 -22.71 -19.80 7.12
C HIS A 44 -23.37 -19.18 5.89
N SER A 45 -23.28 -17.86 5.71
CA SER A 45 -23.81 -17.18 4.52
C SER A 45 -23.09 -17.63 3.23
N ALA A 46 -21.77 -17.74 3.28
CA ALA A 46 -20.96 -18.18 2.15
C ALA A 46 -21.31 -19.62 1.71
N GLU A 47 -21.50 -20.54 2.65
CA GLU A 47 -21.85 -21.93 2.38
C GLU A 47 -23.29 -22.10 1.89
N HIS A 48 -24.25 -21.50 2.60
CA HIS A 48 -25.67 -21.80 2.39
C HIS A 48 -26.38 -20.84 1.44
N GLN A 49 -25.78 -19.69 1.13
CA GLN A 49 -26.30 -18.72 0.17
C GLN A 49 -25.39 -18.61 -1.04
N LEU A 50 -24.18 -18.06 -0.90
CA LEU A 50 -23.31 -17.77 -2.04
C LEU A 50 -22.95 -19.03 -2.83
N LEU A 51 -22.36 -20.04 -2.18
CA LEU A 51 -21.96 -21.29 -2.84
C LEU A 51 -23.17 -22.06 -3.39
N ARG A 52 -24.26 -22.13 -2.62
CA ARG A 52 -25.50 -22.80 -3.07
C ARG A 52 -26.08 -22.15 -4.34
N LEU A 53 -26.10 -20.81 -4.39
CA LEU A 53 -26.61 -20.06 -5.53
C LEU A 53 -25.60 -20.02 -6.69
N ALA A 54 -24.30 -20.12 -6.42
CA ALA A 54 -23.31 -20.32 -7.48
C ALA A 54 -23.57 -21.63 -8.23
N ILE A 55 -24.02 -22.69 -7.55
CA ILE A 55 -24.33 -23.99 -8.16
C ILE A 55 -25.58 -23.94 -9.04
N ALA A 56 -26.69 -23.35 -8.56
CA ALA A 56 -27.99 -23.47 -9.23
C ALA A 56 -28.87 -22.20 -9.19
N GLY A 57 -28.36 -21.10 -8.66
CA GLY A 57 -29.10 -19.84 -8.53
C GLY A 57 -29.22 -19.07 -9.85
N SER A 58 -30.24 -18.22 -9.90
CA SER A 58 -30.40 -17.19 -10.92
C SER A 58 -29.35 -16.08 -10.75
N SER A 59 -29.06 -15.33 -11.82
CA SER A 59 -28.13 -14.20 -11.81
C SER A 59 -28.46 -13.20 -10.68
N ASP A 60 -29.73 -12.79 -10.56
CA ASP A 60 -30.13 -11.78 -9.57
C ASP A 60 -29.97 -12.28 -8.13
N SER A 61 -30.44 -13.50 -7.84
CA SER A 61 -30.28 -14.10 -6.52
C SER A 61 -28.81 -14.27 -6.13
N LEU A 62 -27.96 -14.60 -7.10
CA LEU A 62 -26.54 -14.82 -6.88
C LEU A 62 -25.80 -13.51 -6.63
N ARG A 63 -26.12 -12.45 -7.37
CA ARG A 63 -25.59 -11.10 -7.13
C ARG A 63 -25.98 -10.57 -5.75
N LEU A 64 -27.22 -10.79 -5.31
CA LEU A 64 -27.66 -10.42 -3.96
C LEU A 64 -26.89 -11.18 -2.87
N ALA A 65 -26.68 -12.48 -3.05
CA ALA A 65 -25.89 -13.29 -2.10
C ALA A 65 -24.42 -12.88 -2.08
N PHE A 66 -23.86 -12.52 -3.23
CA PHE A 66 -22.50 -11.97 -3.33
C PHE A 66 -22.37 -10.64 -2.58
N GLN A 67 -23.29 -9.69 -2.81
CA GLN A 67 -23.30 -8.41 -2.09
C GLN A 67 -23.45 -8.61 -0.57
N GLU A 68 -24.25 -9.58 -0.12
CA GLU A 68 -24.33 -9.93 1.30
C GLU A 68 -23.01 -10.51 1.83
N ALA A 69 -22.35 -11.40 1.08
CA ALA A 69 -21.04 -11.95 1.46
C ALA A 69 -19.99 -10.85 1.60
N ARG A 70 -19.96 -9.86 0.69
CA ARG A 70 -19.07 -8.69 0.77
C ARG A 70 -19.32 -7.88 2.04
N ARG A 71 -20.59 -7.48 2.30
CA ARG A 71 -20.94 -6.74 3.52
C ARG A 71 -20.58 -7.51 4.80
N ARG A 72 -20.74 -8.84 4.80
CA ARG A 72 -20.36 -9.68 5.94
C ARG A 72 -18.84 -9.76 6.11
N TYR A 73 -18.08 -9.83 5.02
CA TYR A 73 -16.63 -9.78 5.04
C TYR A 73 -16.11 -8.47 5.64
N LYS A 74 -16.71 -7.33 5.30
CA LYS A 74 -16.34 -6.02 5.90
C LYS A 74 -16.46 -5.95 7.42
N LYS A 75 -17.28 -6.80 8.05
CA LYS A 75 -17.37 -6.87 9.52
C LYS A 75 -16.18 -7.58 10.19
N VAL A 76 -15.38 -8.30 9.41
CA VAL A 76 -14.21 -9.07 9.90
C VAL A 76 -12.91 -8.62 9.23
N GLU A 77 -12.98 -7.67 8.28
CA GLU A 77 -11.85 -7.18 7.48
C GLU A 77 -10.70 -6.66 8.36
N LEU A 78 -11.03 -5.87 9.39
CA LEU A 78 -10.09 -5.40 10.41
C LEU A 78 -9.20 -6.53 10.96
N PHE A 79 -9.79 -7.70 11.22
CA PHE A 79 -9.05 -8.83 11.73
C PHE A 79 -8.22 -9.51 10.64
N THR A 80 -8.85 -9.79 9.49
CA THR A 80 -8.17 -10.54 8.43
C THR A 80 -6.98 -9.77 7.90
N GLU A 81 -7.06 -8.45 7.77
CA GLU A 81 -5.95 -7.62 7.29
C GLU A 81 -4.80 -7.52 8.29
N TYR A 82 -5.11 -7.27 9.57
CA TYR A 82 -4.08 -7.04 10.58
C TYR A 82 -3.40 -8.34 11.06
N TYR A 83 -4.19 -9.39 11.30
CA TYR A 83 -3.70 -10.64 11.92
C TYR A 83 -3.54 -11.80 10.95
N ALA A 84 -4.15 -11.75 9.77
CA ALA A 84 -4.15 -12.85 8.81
C ALA A 84 -3.99 -12.37 7.36
N PRO A 85 -2.99 -11.53 7.02
CA PRO A 85 -2.89 -10.84 5.73
C PRO A 85 -2.91 -11.79 4.52
N THR A 86 -2.30 -12.98 4.64
CA THR A 86 -2.39 -14.02 3.59
C THR A 86 -3.82 -14.53 3.39
N ALA A 87 -4.60 -14.67 4.47
CA ALA A 87 -6.00 -15.04 4.37
C ALA A 87 -6.83 -13.89 3.79
N SER A 88 -6.59 -12.64 4.21
CA SER A 88 -7.24 -11.45 3.63
C SER A 88 -7.10 -11.42 2.11
N LYS A 89 -5.86 -11.59 1.63
CA LYS A 89 -5.55 -11.62 0.20
C LYS A 89 -6.27 -12.75 -0.54
N ALA A 90 -6.42 -13.91 0.07
CA ALA A 90 -7.20 -15.01 -0.52
C ALA A 90 -8.73 -14.86 -0.38
N LEU A 91 -9.21 -13.96 0.49
CA LEU A 91 -10.64 -13.68 0.68
C LEU A 91 -11.13 -12.56 -0.23
N ASN A 92 -10.30 -11.56 -0.51
CA ASN A 92 -10.70 -10.36 -1.26
C ASN A 92 -9.55 -9.77 -2.12
N GLY A 93 -8.58 -10.59 -2.55
CA GLY A 93 -7.47 -10.13 -3.39
C GLY A 93 -7.89 -9.78 -4.80
N ALA A 94 -7.07 -8.96 -5.47
CA ALA A 94 -7.26 -8.55 -6.85
C ALA A 94 -7.27 -9.74 -7.82
N PRO A 95 -7.98 -9.65 -8.96
CA PRO A 95 -8.03 -10.70 -9.98
C PRO A 95 -6.75 -10.76 -10.84
N LEU A 96 -5.59 -10.58 -10.23
CA LEU A 96 -4.29 -10.59 -10.88
C LEU A 96 -3.40 -11.69 -10.27
N PRO A 97 -2.71 -12.50 -11.10
CA PRO A 97 -1.76 -13.49 -10.60
C PRO A 97 -0.64 -12.83 -9.81
N GLU A 98 -0.24 -13.48 -8.72
CA GLU A 98 0.93 -13.07 -7.96
C GLU A 98 2.16 -13.87 -8.34
N TYR A 99 3.32 -13.25 -8.23
CA TYR A 99 4.60 -13.88 -8.54
C TYR A 99 5.53 -13.84 -7.33
N GLU A 100 5.87 -15.02 -6.82
CA GLU A 100 6.94 -15.20 -5.87
C GLU A 100 8.25 -15.39 -6.63
N VAL A 101 9.04 -14.32 -6.65
CA VAL A 101 10.26 -14.21 -7.46
C VAL A 101 11.32 -15.24 -7.06
N LEU A 102 11.49 -15.47 -5.75
CA LEU A 102 12.54 -16.36 -5.22
C LEU A 102 12.30 -17.82 -5.60
N GLU A 103 11.04 -18.25 -5.59
CA GLU A 103 10.67 -19.63 -5.93
C GLU A 103 10.23 -19.79 -7.39
N SER A 104 10.20 -18.68 -8.15
CA SER A 104 9.67 -18.65 -9.53
C SER A 104 8.26 -19.26 -9.63
N LYS A 105 7.43 -18.99 -8.62
CA LYS A 105 6.05 -19.50 -8.53
C LYS A 105 5.05 -18.41 -8.84
N SER A 106 3.98 -18.78 -9.53
CA SER A 106 2.77 -17.96 -9.61
C SER A 106 1.70 -18.52 -8.69
N PHE A 107 0.89 -17.62 -8.12
CA PHE A 107 -0.30 -17.98 -7.37
C PHE A 107 -1.52 -17.43 -8.10
N GLU A 108 -2.49 -18.32 -8.34
CA GLU A 108 -3.76 -17.94 -8.94
C GLU A 108 -4.51 -16.96 -8.03
N PRO A 109 -5.12 -15.91 -8.59
CA PRO A 109 -5.93 -14.99 -7.81
C PRO A 109 -7.15 -15.72 -7.23
N SER A 110 -7.66 -15.24 -6.10
CA SER A 110 -8.85 -15.83 -5.47
C SER A 110 -9.56 -14.81 -4.59
N GLY A 111 -10.83 -15.08 -4.29
CA GLY A 111 -11.63 -14.29 -3.36
C GLY A 111 -12.74 -13.48 -4.02
N LEU A 112 -13.27 -12.52 -3.28
CA LEU A 112 -14.47 -11.77 -3.65
C LEU A 112 -14.30 -10.92 -4.92
N GLN A 113 -13.11 -10.35 -5.20
CA GLN A 113 -12.91 -9.61 -6.45
C GLN A 113 -12.89 -10.54 -7.67
N VAL A 114 -12.31 -11.74 -7.56
CA VAL A 114 -12.37 -12.75 -8.63
C VAL A 114 -13.81 -13.22 -8.85
N ILE A 115 -14.58 -13.40 -7.78
CA ILE A 115 -16.01 -13.72 -7.88
C ILE A 115 -16.78 -12.57 -8.55
N GLU A 116 -16.38 -11.31 -8.34
CA GLU A 116 -16.99 -10.14 -8.98
C GLU A 116 -16.87 -10.18 -10.50
N GLU A 117 -15.67 -10.50 -11.03
CA GLU A 117 -15.40 -10.64 -12.48
C GLU A 117 -16.29 -11.70 -13.14
N TYR A 118 -16.62 -12.77 -12.42
CA TYR A 118 -17.57 -13.76 -12.94
C TYR A 118 -19.03 -13.26 -12.96
N LEU A 119 -19.39 -12.29 -12.12
CA LEU A 119 -20.78 -11.86 -11.92
C LEU A 119 -21.12 -10.54 -12.63
N TYR A 120 -20.14 -9.71 -12.93
CA TYR A 120 -20.30 -8.36 -13.47
C TYR A 120 -19.43 -8.12 -14.70
N PRO A 121 -19.84 -7.22 -15.62
CA PRO A 121 -21.13 -6.51 -15.65
C PRO A 121 -22.31 -7.44 -15.98
N THR A 122 -22.04 -8.60 -16.59
CA THR A 122 -23.02 -9.63 -16.94
C THR A 122 -22.50 -10.99 -16.51
N PHE A 123 -23.34 -11.79 -15.84
CA PHE A 123 -22.97 -13.14 -15.46
C PHE A 123 -23.00 -14.07 -16.69
N ASP A 124 -21.84 -14.57 -17.10
CA ASP A 124 -21.74 -15.62 -18.10
C ASP A 124 -21.92 -17.00 -17.47
N THR A 125 -23.01 -17.67 -17.85
CA THR A 125 -23.34 -19.00 -17.33
C THR A 125 -22.33 -20.09 -17.70
N THR A 126 -21.49 -19.91 -18.72
CA THR A 126 -20.43 -20.87 -19.05
C THR A 126 -19.35 -20.93 -17.97
N ASN A 127 -19.14 -19.83 -17.23
CA ASN A 127 -18.15 -19.73 -16.17
C ASN A 127 -18.66 -20.26 -14.82
N ARG A 128 -19.87 -20.85 -14.77
CA ARG A 128 -20.49 -21.31 -13.53
C ARG A 128 -19.63 -22.32 -12.78
N GLU A 129 -18.93 -23.22 -13.47
CA GLU A 129 -18.06 -24.18 -12.80
C GLU A 129 -16.87 -23.52 -12.10
N GLU A 130 -16.24 -22.53 -12.74
CA GLU A 130 -15.16 -21.73 -12.13
C GLU A 130 -15.67 -20.92 -10.95
N LEU A 131 -16.82 -20.27 -11.09
CA LEU A 131 -17.45 -19.53 -10.01
C LEU A 131 -17.74 -20.44 -8.79
N VAL A 132 -18.21 -21.66 -9.02
CA VAL A 132 -18.41 -22.65 -7.94
C VAL A 132 -17.08 -23.05 -7.31
N ARG A 133 -15.99 -23.19 -8.10
CA ARG A 133 -14.65 -23.46 -7.56
C ARG A 133 -14.17 -22.31 -6.68
N GLU A 134 -14.31 -21.07 -7.13
CA GLU A 134 -13.93 -19.88 -6.36
C GLU A 134 -14.75 -19.72 -5.08
N ALA A 135 -16.07 -19.92 -5.14
CA ALA A 135 -16.92 -19.90 -3.95
C ALA A 135 -16.51 -20.98 -2.92
N LYS A 136 -16.10 -22.17 -3.36
CA LYS A 136 -15.56 -23.22 -2.47
C LYS A 136 -14.22 -22.82 -1.86
N LYS A 137 -13.32 -22.21 -2.64
CA LYS A 137 -12.03 -21.68 -2.14
C LYS A 137 -12.29 -20.63 -1.06
N PHE A 138 -13.18 -19.68 -1.32
CA PHE A 138 -13.59 -18.64 -0.36
C PHE A 138 -14.08 -19.25 0.97
N VAL A 139 -15.02 -20.21 0.91
CA VAL A 139 -15.51 -20.97 2.08
C VAL A 139 -14.37 -21.68 2.84
N SER A 140 -13.42 -22.28 2.11
CA SER A 140 -12.26 -22.95 2.72
C SER A 140 -11.30 -21.97 3.41
N VAL A 141 -11.05 -20.81 2.80
CA VAL A 141 -10.19 -19.75 3.37
C VAL A 141 -10.81 -19.18 4.64
N LEU A 142 -12.13 -18.95 4.66
CA LEU A 142 -12.84 -18.50 5.86
C LEU A 142 -12.68 -19.47 7.03
N GLY A 143 -12.75 -20.78 6.77
CA GLY A 143 -12.45 -21.81 7.77
C GLY A 143 -11.04 -21.70 8.35
N ARG A 144 -10.03 -21.38 7.52
CA ARG A 144 -8.65 -21.12 7.98
C ARG A 144 -8.55 -19.82 8.78
N ALA A 145 -9.16 -18.73 8.31
CA ALA A 145 -9.18 -17.45 9.02
C ALA A 145 -9.79 -17.58 10.42
N ARG A 146 -10.86 -18.38 10.55
CA ARG A 146 -11.48 -18.72 11.83
C ARG A 146 -10.55 -19.49 12.76
N VAL A 147 -9.79 -20.45 12.23
CA VAL A 147 -8.78 -21.18 13.02
C VAL A 147 -7.68 -20.22 13.50
N ILE A 148 -7.16 -19.37 12.61
CA ILE A 148 -6.17 -18.35 12.97
C ILE A 148 -6.71 -17.50 14.13
N LEU A 149 -7.89 -16.90 13.99
CA LEU A 149 -8.49 -16.06 15.05
C LEU A 149 -8.62 -16.82 16.38
N ARG A 150 -9.02 -18.09 16.34
CA ARG A 150 -9.19 -18.90 17.55
C ARG A 150 -7.85 -19.10 18.28
N GLU A 151 -6.77 -19.33 17.55
CA GLU A 151 -5.43 -19.55 18.13
C GLU A 151 -4.68 -18.24 18.43
N THR A 152 -5.02 -17.12 17.76
CA THR A 152 -4.40 -15.82 18.00
C THR A 152 -4.82 -15.26 19.36
N GLU A 153 -3.86 -14.92 20.20
CA GLU A 153 -4.07 -14.07 21.37
C GLU A 153 -4.16 -12.61 20.91
N LEU A 154 -5.23 -11.92 21.29
CA LEU A 154 -5.42 -10.52 20.93
C LEU A 154 -4.96 -9.65 22.08
N GLU A 155 -3.95 -8.84 21.84
CA GLU A 155 -3.52 -7.79 22.75
C GLU A 155 -4.27 -6.49 22.45
N GLU A 156 -4.55 -5.71 23.50
CA GLU A 156 -5.31 -4.45 23.42
C GLU A 156 -4.65 -3.42 22.49
N ALA A 157 -3.31 -3.31 22.55
CA ALA A 157 -2.55 -2.44 21.65
C ALA A 157 -2.72 -2.83 20.17
N ASN A 158 -2.64 -4.14 19.87
CA ASN A 158 -2.83 -4.64 18.51
C ASN A 158 -4.25 -4.41 18.00
N ILE A 159 -5.27 -4.51 18.86
CA ILE A 159 -6.66 -4.24 18.47
C ILE A 159 -6.85 -2.76 18.10
N LEU A 160 -6.33 -1.84 18.90
CA LEU A 160 -6.41 -0.40 18.60
C LEU A 160 -5.64 -0.05 17.31
N ASN A 161 -4.47 -0.67 17.10
CA ASN A 161 -3.72 -0.55 15.85
C ASN A 161 -4.47 -1.15 14.65
N ALA A 162 -5.17 -2.28 14.82
CA ALA A 162 -6.02 -2.86 13.79
C ALA A 162 -7.18 -1.94 13.43
N CYS A 163 -7.81 -1.29 14.43
CA CYS A 163 -8.83 -0.24 14.19
C CYS A 163 -8.25 0.91 13.36
N LYS A 164 -7.06 1.43 13.71
CA LYS A 164 -6.41 2.49 12.94
C LYS A 164 -6.09 2.05 11.51
N GLN A 165 -5.54 0.85 11.35
CA GLN A 165 -5.20 0.33 10.03
C GLN A 165 -6.44 0.09 9.16
N GLU A 166 -7.58 -0.31 9.74
CA GLU A 166 -8.85 -0.43 9.02
C GLU A 166 -9.32 0.94 8.51
N ILE A 167 -9.18 2.01 9.30
CA ILE A 167 -9.46 3.37 8.83
C ILE A 167 -8.51 3.77 7.69
N TYR A 168 -7.22 3.44 7.78
CA TYR A 168 -6.26 3.66 6.70
C TYR A 168 -6.65 2.91 5.43
N ARG A 169 -7.08 1.66 5.58
CA ARG A 169 -7.57 0.80 4.49
C ARG A 169 -8.81 1.39 3.83
N ILE A 170 -9.79 1.85 4.61
CA ILE A 170 -10.99 2.52 4.09
C ILE A 170 -10.60 3.73 3.24
N MET A 171 -9.70 4.57 3.73
CA MET A 171 -9.26 5.78 3.02
C MET A 171 -8.59 5.43 1.69
N VAL A 172 -7.67 4.46 1.69
CA VAL A 172 -6.78 4.18 0.54
C VAL A 172 -7.41 3.22 -0.47
N LEU A 173 -8.08 2.16 0.00
CA LEU A 173 -8.59 1.07 -0.82
C LEU A 173 -10.13 1.06 -0.92
N GLY A 174 -10.82 1.22 0.22
CA GLY A 174 -12.28 1.08 0.29
C GLY A 174 -13.01 2.12 -0.57
N ILE A 175 -12.80 3.40 -0.28
CA ILE A 175 -13.48 4.50 -1.00
C ILE A 175 -12.87 4.76 -2.38
N SER A 176 -11.75 4.13 -2.73
CA SER A 176 -11.17 4.20 -4.07
C SER A 176 -11.72 3.16 -5.05
N GLY A 177 -12.52 2.22 -4.54
CA GLY A 177 -13.11 1.16 -5.36
C GLY A 177 -12.12 0.04 -5.67
N PHE A 178 -10.96 0.00 -5.02
CA PHE A 178 -9.97 -1.08 -5.19
C PHE A 178 -10.61 -2.46 -4.94
N ASP A 179 -11.44 -2.58 -3.91
CA ASP A 179 -12.11 -3.84 -3.58
C ASP A 179 -13.33 -4.15 -4.46
N THR A 180 -13.85 -3.17 -5.19
CA THR A 180 -15.13 -3.24 -5.93
C THR A 180 -14.98 -2.62 -7.33
N PRO A 181 -14.01 -3.06 -8.15
CA PRO A 181 -13.64 -2.36 -9.38
C PRO A 181 -14.76 -2.33 -10.43
N LEU A 182 -15.75 -3.23 -10.34
CA LEU A 182 -16.88 -3.35 -11.27
C LEU A 182 -18.20 -2.87 -10.68
N THR A 183 -18.43 -3.11 -9.39
CA THR A 183 -19.70 -2.79 -8.70
C THR A 183 -19.74 -1.40 -8.06
N ASN A 184 -18.57 -0.80 -7.79
CA ASN A 184 -18.43 0.51 -7.15
C ASN A 184 -19.13 0.63 -5.78
N THR A 185 -19.30 -0.48 -5.05
CA THR A 185 -19.94 -0.48 -3.72
C THR A 185 -19.01 -0.10 -2.57
N GLY A 186 -17.74 0.21 -2.85
CA GLY A 186 -16.69 0.47 -1.85
C GLY A 186 -17.03 1.53 -0.79
N VAL A 187 -17.75 2.60 -1.17
CA VAL A 187 -18.20 3.65 -0.22
C VAL A 187 -19.28 3.12 0.74
N ALA A 188 -20.25 2.36 0.24
CA ALA A 188 -21.28 1.74 1.08
C ALA A 188 -20.69 0.64 1.97
N GLU A 189 -19.71 -0.10 1.46
CA GLU A 189 -18.96 -1.11 2.22
C GLU A 189 -18.10 -0.49 3.33
N ALA A 190 -17.53 0.70 3.11
CA ALA A 190 -16.80 1.45 4.13
C ALA A 190 -17.69 1.78 5.35
N ALA A 191 -18.97 2.06 5.16
CA ALA A 191 -19.91 2.26 6.27
C ALA A 191 -20.02 1.02 7.17
N VAL A 192 -19.92 -0.18 6.58
CA VAL A 192 -19.97 -1.45 7.32
C VAL A 192 -18.68 -1.67 8.11
N SER A 193 -17.51 -1.42 7.49
CA SER A 193 -16.22 -1.47 8.19
C SER A 193 -16.16 -0.46 9.34
N LEU A 194 -16.62 0.78 9.13
CA LEU A 194 -16.70 1.80 10.19
C LEU A 194 -17.60 1.37 11.35
N THR A 195 -18.72 0.69 11.05
CA THR A 195 -19.60 0.13 12.08
C THR A 195 -18.89 -0.97 12.88
N ALA A 196 -18.10 -1.82 12.22
CA ALA A 196 -17.31 -2.84 12.91
C ALA A 196 -16.21 -2.22 13.79
N VAL A 197 -15.51 -1.19 13.31
CA VAL A 197 -14.55 -0.42 14.10
C VAL A 197 -15.22 0.21 15.33
N GLN A 198 -16.39 0.84 15.15
CA GLN A 198 -17.16 1.41 16.26
C GLN A 198 -17.52 0.38 17.32
N GLU A 199 -17.99 -0.80 16.92
CA GLU A 199 -18.35 -1.87 17.84
C GLU A 199 -17.13 -2.37 18.62
N VAL A 200 -16.00 -2.61 17.95
CA VAL A 200 -14.76 -3.05 18.60
C VAL A 200 -14.25 -2.02 19.59
N LEU A 201 -14.26 -0.74 19.22
CA LEU A 201 -13.83 0.36 20.09
C LEU A 201 -14.72 0.49 21.33
N SER A 202 -16.02 0.18 21.23
CA SER A 202 -16.94 0.21 22.38
C SER A 202 -16.54 -0.76 23.50
N PHE A 203 -15.74 -1.80 23.20
CA PHE A 203 -15.27 -2.75 24.19
C PHE A 203 -14.22 -2.18 25.15
N PHE A 204 -13.58 -1.06 24.77
CA PHE A 204 -12.57 -0.35 25.57
C PHE A 204 -13.20 0.67 26.54
N GLY A 205 -14.48 1.00 26.38
CA GLY A 205 -15.19 1.95 27.22
C GLY A 205 -15.98 2.98 26.43
N GLU A 206 -16.49 4.00 27.11
CA GLU A 206 -17.19 5.12 26.47
C GLU A 206 -16.22 6.22 26.07
N HIS A 207 -16.33 6.68 24.82
CA HIS A 207 -15.68 7.89 24.33
C HIS A 207 -16.69 8.65 23.45
N PRO A 208 -17.49 9.56 24.04
CA PRO A 208 -18.65 10.18 23.37
C PRO A 208 -18.29 10.91 22.07
N GLU A 209 -17.18 11.64 22.04
CA GLU A 209 -16.72 12.41 20.88
C GLU A 209 -16.32 11.50 19.71
N LEU A 210 -15.54 10.44 19.99
CA LEU A 210 -15.15 9.45 18.98
C LEU A 210 -16.37 8.67 18.50
N GLN A 211 -17.29 8.31 19.39
CA GLN A 211 -18.52 7.62 19.03
C GLN A 211 -19.39 8.48 18.11
N GLN A 212 -19.60 9.75 18.44
CA GLN A 212 -20.33 10.70 17.60
C GLN A 212 -19.67 10.84 16.23
N LEU A 213 -18.36 11.04 16.20
CA LEU A 213 -17.60 11.20 14.96
C LEU A 213 -17.71 9.95 14.05
N LEU A 214 -17.64 8.75 14.63
CA LEU A 214 -17.86 7.50 13.90
C LEU A 214 -19.29 7.40 13.35
N GLN A 215 -20.31 7.79 14.12
CA GLN A 215 -21.70 7.81 13.63
C GLN A 215 -21.87 8.78 12.46
N GLU A 216 -21.27 9.98 12.53
CA GLU A 216 -21.27 10.95 11.44
C GLU A 216 -20.54 10.40 10.20
N ALA A 217 -19.42 9.71 10.38
CA ALA A 217 -18.67 9.07 9.29
C ALA A 217 -19.47 7.93 8.62
N ILE A 218 -20.13 7.08 9.42
CA ILE A 218 -21.03 6.02 8.95
C ILE A 218 -22.21 6.63 8.17
N HIS A 219 -22.79 7.72 8.69
CA HIS A 219 -23.87 8.41 7.99
C HIS A 219 -23.40 9.03 6.66
N TYR A 220 -22.23 9.67 6.64
CA TYR A 220 -21.65 10.28 5.45
C TYR A 220 -21.40 9.25 4.34
N THR A 221 -20.88 8.07 4.70
CA THR A 221 -20.59 6.97 3.75
C THR A 221 -21.85 6.23 3.31
N SER A 222 -22.80 5.96 4.21
CA SER A 222 -24.05 5.26 3.87
C SER A 222 -25.06 6.09 3.09
N SER A 223 -24.96 7.42 3.13
CA SER A 223 -25.88 8.32 2.41
C SER A 223 -25.44 8.63 0.98
N SER A 224 -24.25 8.18 0.56
CA SER A 224 -23.76 8.41 -0.79
C SER A 224 -24.25 7.32 -1.73
N GLU A 225 -25.15 7.66 -2.65
CA GLU A 225 -25.65 6.71 -3.67
C GLU A 225 -24.73 6.64 -4.89
N ASP A 226 -24.01 7.72 -5.18
CA ASP A 226 -23.09 7.82 -6.33
C ASP A 226 -21.63 7.70 -5.84
N PHE A 227 -20.93 6.69 -6.35
CA PHE A 227 -19.53 6.43 -6.05
C PHE A 227 -18.60 7.53 -6.58
N ASP A 228 -18.88 8.05 -7.78
CA ASP A 228 -18.02 9.05 -8.44
C ASP A 228 -18.21 10.43 -7.83
N ALA A 229 -19.42 10.75 -7.35
CA ALA A 229 -19.72 12.02 -6.70
C ALA A 229 -19.27 12.11 -5.23
N PHE A 230 -18.86 10.99 -4.61
CA PHE A 230 -18.43 10.97 -3.21
C PHE A 230 -17.19 11.85 -2.98
N ASP A 231 -17.29 12.83 -2.07
CA ASP A 231 -16.16 13.67 -1.69
C ASP A 231 -15.28 12.95 -0.65
N ARG A 232 -14.28 12.25 -1.18
CA ARG A 232 -13.28 11.45 -0.49
C ARG A 232 -12.34 12.33 0.34
N LEU A 233 -11.96 13.50 -0.18
CA LEU A 233 -11.07 14.41 0.52
C LEU A 233 -11.74 14.93 1.79
N ALA A 234 -13.02 15.34 1.69
CA ALA A 234 -13.80 15.74 2.84
C ALA A 234 -13.97 14.57 3.82
N PHE A 235 -14.21 13.34 3.34
CA PHE A 235 -14.29 12.18 4.23
C PHE A 235 -13.00 11.99 5.04
N ILE A 236 -11.85 12.04 4.37
CA ILE A 236 -10.55 11.82 5.01
C ILE A 236 -10.26 12.89 6.04
N THR A 237 -10.38 14.17 5.65
CA THR A 237 -9.99 15.30 6.49
C THR A 237 -10.94 15.56 7.65
N ARG A 238 -12.25 15.33 7.47
CA ARG A 238 -13.27 15.62 8.49
C ARG A 238 -13.55 14.43 9.41
N PHE A 239 -13.35 13.21 8.93
CA PHE A 239 -13.70 12.00 9.70
C PHE A 239 -12.50 11.10 9.92
N ALA A 240 -11.89 10.56 8.87
CA ALA A 240 -10.91 9.48 9.01
C ALA A 240 -9.65 9.91 9.80
N ASN A 241 -9.06 11.07 9.47
CA ASN A 241 -7.90 11.60 10.18
C ASN A 241 -8.22 11.94 11.66
N PRO A 242 -9.32 12.63 11.97
CA PRO A 242 -9.74 12.80 13.36
C PRO A 242 -10.02 11.48 14.09
N ILE A 243 -10.66 10.49 13.47
CA ILE A 243 -10.92 9.16 14.08
C ILE A 243 -9.60 8.50 14.50
N THR A 244 -8.59 8.41 13.62
CA THR A 244 -7.33 7.76 13.98
C THR A 244 -6.54 8.55 15.03
N SER A 245 -6.69 9.87 15.04
CA SER A 245 -6.11 10.73 16.07
C SER A 245 -6.74 10.48 17.44
N TYR A 246 -8.08 10.39 17.50
CA TYR A 246 -8.80 10.00 18.72
C TYR A 246 -8.41 8.61 19.21
N ILE A 247 -8.30 7.61 18.33
CA ILE A 247 -7.86 6.26 18.74
C ILE A 247 -6.45 6.31 19.36
N THR A 248 -5.53 7.08 18.76
CA THR A 248 -4.15 7.23 19.25
C THR A 248 -4.11 7.91 20.62
N ASN A 249 -4.87 8.99 20.81
CA ASN A 249 -4.95 9.70 22.08
C ASN A 249 -5.62 8.82 23.15
N TRP A 250 -6.70 8.12 22.79
CA TRP A 250 -7.42 7.28 23.71
C TRP A 250 -6.58 6.08 24.19
N GLN A 251 -5.75 5.51 23.32
CA GLN A 251 -4.76 4.49 23.71
C GLN A 251 -3.84 5.00 24.83
N GLN A 252 -3.37 6.24 24.73
CA GLN A 252 -2.52 6.86 25.75
C GLN A 252 -3.28 7.10 27.06
N GLU A 253 -4.53 7.56 26.98
CA GLU A 253 -5.40 7.76 28.15
C GLU A 253 -5.70 6.44 28.88
N LEU A 254 -5.89 5.36 28.13
CA LEU A 254 -6.06 3.99 28.65
C LEU A 254 -4.76 3.39 29.21
N GLN A 255 -3.62 4.07 29.04
CA GLN A 255 -2.29 3.61 29.48
C GLN A 255 -1.90 2.26 28.86
N ILE A 256 -2.32 2.02 27.62
CA ILE A 256 -1.96 0.83 26.86
C ILE A 256 -0.63 1.10 26.16
N ASP A 257 0.40 0.37 26.55
CA ASP A 257 1.73 0.48 25.95
C ASP A 257 1.68 0.19 24.44
N ASP A 258 2.47 0.95 23.70
CA ASP A 258 2.56 0.77 22.25
C ASP A 258 3.52 -0.37 21.88
N LEU A 259 3.37 -0.88 20.67
CA LEU A 259 4.23 -1.90 20.11
C LEU A 259 5.67 -1.40 19.93
N PRO A 260 6.67 -2.26 20.11
CA PRO A 260 8.06 -1.89 19.87
C PRO A 260 8.28 -1.48 18.41
N ASN A 261 8.83 -0.28 18.20
CA ASN A 261 9.07 0.33 16.89
C ASN A 261 9.95 -0.55 15.99
N ARG A 262 9.38 -1.07 14.90
CA ARG A 262 10.06 -1.53 13.66
C ARG A 262 9.11 -1.82 12.49
N LEU A 263 7.84 -1.46 12.60
CA LEU A 263 6.87 -1.60 11.52
C LEU A 263 7.06 -0.50 10.46
N VAL A 264 6.52 -0.71 9.26
CA VAL A 264 6.46 0.33 8.23
C VAL A 264 5.56 1.47 8.69
N LEU A 265 4.37 1.13 9.19
CA LEU A 265 3.47 2.09 9.83
C LEU A 265 3.91 2.34 11.27
N ASN A 266 4.11 3.61 11.61
CA ASN A 266 4.37 4.05 12.96
C ASN A 266 3.06 4.04 13.77
N SER A 267 2.94 3.13 14.74
CA SER A 267 1.75 3.01 15.59
C SER A 267 1.50 4.26 16.44
N LYS A 268 2.53 5.08 16.69
CA LYS A 268 2.42 6.34 17.44
C LYS A 268 1.90 7.52 16.60
N ALA A 269 1.90 7.40 15.28
CA ALA A 269 1.40 8.47 14.41
C ALA A 269 -0.11 8.62 14.60
N ALA A 270 -0.58 9.86 14.78
CA ALA A 270 -1.99 10.17 14.94
C ALA A 270 -2.76 9.96 13.62
N THR A 271 -2.13 10.28 12.49
CA THR A 271 -2.71 10.12 11.15
C THR A 271 -1.74 9.47 10.16
N LEU A 272 -2.26 8.96 9.05
CA LEU A 272 -1.45 8.47 7.92
C LEU A 272 -0.65 9.59 7.23
N PHE A 273 -0.93 10.86 7.53
CA PHE A 273 -0.32 12.05 6.91
C PHE A 273 0.68 12.76 7.84
N ASP A 274 0.93 12.22 9.02
CA ASP A 274 2.02 12.68 9.88
C ASP A 274 3.37 12.40 9.20
N LYS A 275 4.36 13.26 9.44
CA LYS A 275 5.65 13.18 8.72
C LYS A 275 6.39 11.87 8.96
N ASP A 276 6.17 11.27 10.11
CA ASP A 276 6.77 10.03 10.58
C ASP A 276 5.75 8.87 10.64
N ALA A 277 4.60 8.99 9.96
CA ALA A 277 3.60 7.93 9.86
C ALA A 277 4.15 6.68 9.16
N LEU A 278 5.07 6.88 8.21
CA LEU A 278 5.81 5.82 7.53
C LEU A 278 7.28 5.88 7.96
N ASN A 279 7.80 4.76 8.42
CA ASN A 279 9.19 4.63 8.85
C ASN A 279 10.13 4.56 7.63
N ASN A 280 10.95 5.58 7.45
CA ASN A 280 11.93 5.68 6.35
C ASN A 280 12.99 4.56 6.36
N ASP A 281 13.22 3.92 7.50
CA ASP A 281 14.17 2.83 7.65
C ASP A 281 13.50 1.44 7.64
N ALA A 282 12.20 1.35 7.34
CA ALA A 282 11.46 0.09 7.38
C ALA A 282 12.00 -0.99 6.41
N PHE A 283 12.62 -0.56 5.31
CA PHE A 283 13.26 -1.43 4.32
C PHE A 283 14.79 -1.43 4.42
N ALA A 284 15.35 -0.98 5.54
CA ALA A 284 16.78 -1.10 5.80
C ALA A 284 17.13 -2.57 6.07
N GLY A 285 18.15 -3.10 5.37
CA GLY A 285 18.50 -4.51 5.44
C GLY A 285 19.12 -4.99 6.76
N SER A 286 19.39 -4.07 7.70
CA SER A 286 19.93 -4.38 9.03
C SER A 286 19.73 -3.23 10.01
N ALA A 287 19.92 -3.47 11.31
CA ALA A 287 19.85 -2.42 12.32
C ALA A 287 20.93 -1.33 12.14
N ASP A 288 22.12 -1.69 11.63
CA ASP A 288 23.18 -0.71 11.32
C ASP A 288 22.88 0.07 10.02
N ALA A 289 21.89 -0.35 9.23
CA ALA A 289 21.43 0.40 8.07
C ALA A 289 20.41 1.49 8.40
N ALA A 290 19.96 1.58 9.66
CA ALA A 290 19.12 2.67 10.12
C ALA A 290 19.84 4.02 10.00
N SER A 291 19.09 5.02 9.53
CA SER A 291 19.61 6.35 9.26
C SER A 291 19.90 7.10 10.55
N THR A 292 21.02 7.81 10.61
CA THR A 292 21.33 8.77 11.67
C THR A 292 21.67 10.12 11.04
N PRO A 293 21.55 11.26 11.76
CA PRO A 293 21.93 12.56 11.23
C PRO A 293 23.35 12.59 10.66
N ASP A 294 24.30 11.92 11.31
CA ASP A 294 25.69 11.83 10.85
C ASP A 294 25.83 10.98 9.57
N LYS A 295 25.14 9.83 9.49
CA LYS A 295 25.11 9.01 8.25
C LYS A 295 24.49 9.77 7.09
N VAL A 296 23.42 10.53 7.32
CA VAL A 296 22.75 11.36 6.31
C VAL A 296 23.67 12.48 5.83
N ALA A 297 24.31 13.21 6.75
CA ALA A 297 25.22 14.31 6.41
C ALA A 297 26.43 13.82 5.59
N LEU A 298 27.04 12.71 6.01
CA LEU A 298 28.15 12.09 5.31
C LEU A 298 27.72 11.52 3.94
N GLY A 299 26.56 10.87 3.89
CA GLY A 299 25.95 10.38 2.64
C GLY A 299 25.72 11.50 1.63
N LYS A 300 25.20 12.63 2.09
CA LYS A 300 25.05 13.84 1.28
C LYS A 300 26.39 14.30 0.73
N ALA A 301 27.43 14.38 1.56
CA ALA A 301 28.76 14.77 1.09
C ALA A 301 29.30 13.83 -0.01
N LEU A 302 29.09 12.52 0.12
CA LEU A 302 29.54 11.54 -0.88
C LEU A 302 28.70 11.56 -2.16
N PHE A 303 27.40 11.83 -2.06
CA PHE A 303 26.47 11.87 -3.20
C PHE A 303 26.90 12.86 -4.30
N PHE A 304 27.48 13.99 -3.88
CA PHE A 304 27.98 15.04 -4.78
C PHE A 304 29.49 14.92 -5.06
N SER A 305 30.17 13.91 -4.51
CA SER A 305 31.63 13.83 -4.56
C SER A 305 32.14 12.82 -5.60
N PRO A 306 33.12 13.20 -6.44
CA PRO A 306 33.77 12.28 -7.37
C PRO A 306 34.62 11.22 -6.66
N VAL A 307 34.83 11.31 -5.34
CA VAL A 307 35.61 10.32 -4.58
C VAL A 307 35.03 8.90 -4.70
N VAL A 308 33.71 8.79 -4.86
CA VAL A 308 33.02 7.50 -4.99
C VAL A 308 33.39 6.83 -6.32
N SER A 309 33.35 7.56 -7.44
CA SER A 309 33.66 7.00 -8.75
C SER A 309 35.16 6.97 -9.07
N GLY A 310 35.93 7.91 -8.52
CA GLY A 310 37.31 8.18 -8.95
C GLY A 310 37.40 8.89 -10.31
N ASN A 311 36.26 9.30 -10.89
CA ASN A 311 36.17 10.04 -12.14
C ASN A 311 35.19 11.23 -11.98
N THR A 312 34.72 11.86 -13.06
CA THR A 312 33.83 13.03 -12.97
C THR A 312 32.37 12.70 -12.67
N SER A 313 31.95 11.44 -12.77
CA SER A 313 30.57 11.01 -12.52
C SER A 313 30.26 10.96 -11.03
N THR A 314 29.14 11.56 -10.65
CA THR A 314 28.58 11.53 -9.29
C THR A 314 27.11 11.14 -9.36
N CYS A 315 26.52 10.78 -8.21
CA CYS A 315 25.07 10.55 -8.15
C CYS A 315 24.28 11.78 -8.61
N SER A 316 24.77 12.97 -8.23
CA SER A 316 24.16 14.26 -8.61
C SER A 316 24.28 14.62 -10.09
N THR A 317 25.06 13.89 -10.88
CA THR A 317 25.13 14.11 -12.34
C THR A 317 23.79 13.75 -12.98
N CYS A 318 23.17 12.65 -12.53
CA CYS A 318 21.87 12.18 -13.04
C CYS A 318 20.70 12.48 -12.10
N HIS A 319 20.96 12.80 -10.83
CA HIS A 319 19.94 13.09 -9.82
C HIS A 319 20.15 14.48 -9.22
N GLN A 320 19.74 15.50 -9.97
CA GLN A 320 19.96 16.91 -9.68
C GLN A 320 18.86 17.46 -8.74
N PRO A 321 19.19 18.01 -7.56
CA PRO A 321 18.19 18.49 -6.59
C PRO A 321 17.18 19.49 -7.16
N GLU A 322 17.62 20.39 -8.03
CA GLU A 322 16.81 21.42 -8.69
C GLU A 322 15.78 20.85 -9.68
N LEU A 323 16.00 19.61 -10.15
CA LEU A 323 15.08 18.83 -10.98
C LEU A 323 14.43 17.70 -10.18
N ALA A 324 14.20 17.95 -8.88
CA ALA A 324 13.65 16.98 -7.95
C ALA A 324 14.39 15.62 -7.97
N PHE A 325 15.72 15.65 -8.01
CA PHE A 325 16.60 14.47 -8.10
C PHE A 325 16.38 13.62 -9.36
N THR A 326 16.11 14.27 -10.50
CA THR A 326 16.17 13.68 -11.85
C THR A 326 17.23 14.42 -12.70
N ASP A 327 17.35 14.11 -14.00
CA ASP A 327 18.21 14.83 -14.95
C ASP A 327 17.43 15.61 -16.02
N GLY A 328 16.10 15.49 -16.06
CA GLY A 328 15.25 16.13 -17.06
C GLY A 328 15.41 15.58 -18.49
N LEU A 329 15.99 14.38 -18.66
CA LEU A 329 16.24 13.78 -19.97
C LEU A 329 15.33 12.55 -20.20
N PRO A 330 15.01 12.20 -21.46
CA PRO A 330 14.33 10.94 -21.76
C PRO A 330 15.11 9.73 -21.22
N LYS A 331 16.43 9.74 -21.39
CA LYS A 331 17.37 8.73 -20.88
C LYS A 331 18.69 9.43 -20.54
N SER A 332 19.31 9.07 -19.42
CA SER A 332 20.56 9.70 -18.97
C SER A 332 21.70 9.41 -19.93
N ALA A 333 22.62 10.37 -20.06
CA ALA A 333 23.84 10.18 -20.83
C ALA A 333 24.72 9.09 -20.19
N SER A 334 25.24 8.18 -21.02
CA SER A 334 26.19 7.17 -20.56
C SER A 334 27.61 7.74 -20.49
N LEU A 335 28.48 7.11 -19.68
CA LEU A 335 29.93 7.30 -19.75
C LEU A 335 30.50 7.02 -21.15
N VAL A 336 29.86 6.15 -21.93
CA VAL A 336 30.24 5.90 -23.31
C VAL A 336 29.69 7.04 -24.18
N LYS A 337 30.59 7.89 -24.68
CA LYS A 337 30.24 9.06 -25.51
C LYS A 337 29.26 8.71 -26.62
N GLY A 338 28.14 9.43 -26.68
CA GLY A 338 27.10 9.27 -27.69
C GLY A 338 26.12 8.12 -27.43
N LYS A 339 26.22 7.46 -26.26
CA LYS A 339 25.23 6.48 -25.80
C LYS A 339 24.44 7.01 -24.61
N PHE A 340 23.29 6.39 -24.38
CA PHE A 340 22.42 6.65 -23.25
C PHE A 340 22.21 5.36 -22.48
N VAL A 341 21.90 5.47 -21.19
CA VAL A 341 21.39 4.34 -20.42
C VAL A 341 20.01 3.91 -20.93
N GLN A 342 19.52 2.76 -20.51
CA GLN A 342 18.30 2.18 -21.06
C GLN A 342 17.02 2.96 -20.72
N ARG A 343 16.99 3.64 -19.56
CA ARG A 343 15.77 4.20 -18.95
C ARG A 343 15.95 5.66 -18.51
N ASN A 344 14.84 6.34 -18.31
CA ASN A 344 14.77 7.64 -17.62
C ASN A 344 15.32 7.52 -16.18
N ALA A 345 15.94 8.58 -15.65
CA ALA A 345 16.37 8.63 -14.26
C ALA A 345 15.17 8.98 -13.35
N PRO A 346 14.69 8.06 -12.49
CA PRO A 346 13.58 8.36 -11.60
C PRO A 346 14.00 9.34 -10.51
N THR A 347 13.03 10.08 -9.96
CA THR A 347 13.28 10.89 -8.75
C THR A 347 13.74 10.02 -7.59
N LEU A 348 14.67 10.55 -6.78
CA LEU A 348 15.07 9.93 -5.52
C LEU A 348 14.17 10.32 -4.34
N TYR A 349 13.29 11.31 -4.50
CA TYR A 349 12.31 11.64 -3.46
C TYR A 349 11.43 10.42 -3.17
N TYR A 350 11.23 10.12 -1.88
CA TYR A 350 10.44 9.00 -1.40
C TYR A 350 10.91 7.60 -1.84
N ALA A 351 12.12 7.46 -2.39
CA ALA A 351 12.70 6.16 -2.75
C ALA A 351 12.87 5.22 -1.54
N GLY A 352 13.15 5.80 -0.36
CA GLY A 352 13.25 5.05 0.91
C GLY A 352 11.95 4.38 1.37
N LEU A 353 10.80 4.80 0.85
CA LEU A 353 9.47 4.26 1.19
C LEU A 353 8.95 3.27 0.13
N GLN A 354 9.85 2.67 -0.64
CA GLN A 354 9.56 1.60 -1.60
C GLN A 354 10.38 0.36 -1.24
N HIS A 355 9.72 -0.79 -1.13
CA HIS A 355 10.34 -2.07 -0.79
C HIS A 355 11.28 -2.58 -1.89
N SER A 356 11.17 -2.05 -3.11
CA SER A 356 12.05 -2.43 -4.22
C SER A 356 12.43 -1.22 -5.07
N GLN A 357 13.64 -1.27 -5.61
CA GLN A 357 14.31 -0.18 -6.31
C GLN A 357 14.53 -0.50 -7.79
N PHE A 358 14.83 0.52 -8.59
CA PHE A 358 14.75 0.50 -10.06
C PHE A 358 13.34 0.26 -10.62
N TYR A 359 13.12 0.63 -11.89
CA TYR A 359 11.84 0.38 -12.58
C TYR A 359 11.52 -1.12 -12.72
N ASP A 360 12.51 -2.01 -12.74
CA ASP A 360 12.35 -3.47 -12.84
C ASP A 360 12.46 -4.19 -11.49
N MET A 361 12.49 -3.46 -10.37
CA MET A 361 12.51 -4.03 -9.02
C MET A 361 13.68 -4.98 -8.73
N ARG A 362 14.76 -4.97 -9.52
CA ARG A 362 15.86 -5.95 -9.37
C ARG A 362 16.67 -5.81 -8.07
N ALA A 363 16.59 -4.65 -7.42
CA ALA A 363 17.24 -4.38 -6.14
C ALA A 363 16.19 -4.26 -5.03
N THR A 364 16.41 -4.95 -3.92
CA THR A 364 15.48 -4.99 -2.76
C THR A 364 15.82 -3.96 -1.69
N THR A 365 16.95 -3.26 -1.81
CA THR A 365 17.37 -2.22 -0.85
C THR A 365 18.05 -1.07 -1.58
N LEU A 366 18.09 0.11 -0.95
CA LEU A 366 18.84 1.25 -1.48
C LEU A 366 20.36 1.01 -1.49
N GLU A 367 20.87 0.20 -0.56
CA GLU A 367 22.28 -0.20 -0.53
C GLU A 367 22.66 -1.03 -1.76
N SER A 368 21.86 -2.06 -2.08
CA SER A 368 22.11 -2.90 -3.26
C SER A 368 21.93 -2.12 -4.56
N GLN A 369 20.94 -1.23 -4.61
CA GLN A 369 20.74 -0.29 -5.72
C GLN A 369 21.98 0.59 -5.95
N ALA A 370 22.55 1.18 -4.89
CA ALA A 370 23.72 2.03 -5.00
C ALA A 370 24.95 1.28 -5.54
N VAL A 371 25.16 0.03 -5.11
CA VAL A 371 26.24 -0.83 -5.62
C VAL A 371 26.10 -1.07 -7.11
N ASP A 372 24.90 -1.41 -7.57
CA ASP A 372 24.63 -1.69 -8.98
C ASP A 372 24.96 -0.48 -9.86
N VAL A 373 24.55 0.73 -9.46
CA VAL A 373 24.86 1.97 -10.20
C VAL A 373 26.34 2.29 -10.18
N ILE A 374 27.00 2.18 -9.01
CA ILE A 374 28.44 2.43 -8.89
C ILE A 374 29.24 1.51 -9.82
N ARG A 375 28.85 0.23 -9.91
CA ARG A 375 29.54 -0.78 -10.74
C ARG A 375 29.17 -0.73 -12.22
N ASN A 376 28.03 -0.17 -12.57
CA ASN A 376 27.56 -0.17 -13.96
C ASN A 376 28.52 0.60 -14.86
N LYS A 377 29.04 -0.09 -15.89
CA LYS A 377 30.00 0.43 -16.84
C LYS A 377 29.49 1.62 -17.66
N ASP A 378 28.17 1.70 -17.84
CA ASP A 378 27.52 2.73 -18.63
C ASP A 378 27.17 3.95 -17.76
N GLU A 379 27.25 3.85 -16.42
CA GLU A 379 26.87 4.90 -15.45
C GLU A 379 28.08 5.48 -14.69
N MET A 380 28.61 4.79 -13.67
CA MET A 380 29.73 5.30 -12.85
C MET A 380 31.06 4.57 -13.11
N HIS A 381 31.02 3.34 -13.62
CA HIS A 381 32.19 2.49 -13.90
C HIS A 381 33.22 2.50 -12.75
N ALA A 382 32.76 2.19 -11.55
CA ALA A 382 33.57 2.25 -10.33
C ALA A 382 33.29 1.07 -9.40
N SER A 383 33.91 1.07 -8.22
CA SER A 383 33.63 0.08 -7.19
C SER A 383 33.59 0.70 -5.80
N VAL A 384 32.75 0.15 -4.93
CA VAL A 384 32.65 0.58 -3.52
C VAL A 384 33.93 0.22 -2.75
N GLU A 385 34.65 -0.80 -3.20
CA GLU A 385 35.96 -1.20 -2.71
C GLU A 385 37.02 -0.12 -2.94
N GLU A 386 37.13 0.38 -4.17
CA GLU A 386 38.06 1.46 -4.49
C GLU A 386 37.63 2.79 -3.84
N ALA A 387 36.33 3.06 -3.76
CA ALA A 387 35.81 4.23 -3.05
C ALA A 387 36.27 4.23 -1.58
N ALA A 388 36.11 3.10 -0.89
CA ALA A 388 36.57 2.92 0.49
C ALA A 388 38.09 3.13 0.60
N GLN A 389 38.90 2.60 -0.31
CA GLN A 389 40.35 2.81 -0.33
C GLN A 389 40.71 4.30 -0.46
N ARG A 390 40.06 5.04 -1.38
CA ARG A 390 40.29 6.48 -1.56
C ARG A 390 39.86 7.30 -0.34
N LEU A 391 38.79 6.89 0.34
CA LEU A 391 38.29 7.55 1.55
C LEU A 391 39.23 7.30 2.74
N ASN A 392 39.79 6.09 2.88
CA ASN A 392 40.78 5.79 3.93
C ASN A 392 42.09 6.60 3.80
N GLN A 393 42.38 7.15 2.62
CA GLN A 393 43.53 8.05 2.40
C GLN A 393 43.27 9.49 2.85
N GLN A 394 42.05 9.80 3.32
CA GLN A 394 41.63 11.15 3.69
C GLN A 394 41.22 11.19 5.18
N PRO A 395 42.07 11.75 6.07
CA PRO A 395 41.83 11.75 7.51
C PRO A 395 40.48 12.32 7.93
N ASP A 396 40.01 13.37 7.26
CA ASP A 396 38.72 14.01 7.56
C ASP A 396 37.54 13.06 7.29
N PHE A 397 37.61 12.26 6.23
CA PHE A 397 36.59 11.24 5.97
C PHE A 397 36.65 10.11 6.99
N VAL A 398 37.84 9.63 7.35
CA VAL A 398 37.98 8.59 8.41
C VAL A 398 37.33 9.05 9.71
N GLN A 399 37.56 10.30 10.12
CA GLN A 399 36.94 10.87 11.31
C GLN A 399 35.41 10.97 11.17
N ALA A 400 34.91 11.45 10.02
CA ALA A 400 33.47 11.54 9.77
C ALA A 400 32.78 10.15 9.79
N PHE A 401 33.43 9.12 9.25
CA PHE A 401 32.94 7.74 9.29
C PHE A 401 32.94 7.16 10.71
N GLN A 402 33.95 7.45 11.53
CA GLN A 402 33.97 7.04 12.94
C GLN A 402 32.83 7.69 13.74
N THR A 403 32.49 8.95 13.43
CA THR A 403 31.32 9.60 14.02
C THR A 403 30.01 8.95 13.56
N ALA A 404 29.87 8.69 12.26
CA ALA A 404 28.66 8.08 11.70
C ALA A 404 28.45 6.61 12.12
N PHE A 405 29.54 5.90 12.45
CA PHE A 405 29.54 4.49 12.87
C PHE A 405 30.36 4.31 14.16
N PRO A 406 29.78 4.55 15.35
CA PRO A 406 30.49 4.43 16.62
C PRO A 406 31.09 3.04 16.92
N GLY A 407 30.55 1.99 16.29
CA GLY A 407 31.05 0.61 16.38
C GLY A 407 32.04 0.21 15.27
N MET A 408 32.42 1.14 14.40
CA MET A 408 33.42 0.90 13.36
C MET A 408 34.81 0.78 13.99
N GLU A 409 35.64 -0.09 13.42
CA GLU A 409 37.08 -0.10 13.68
C GLU A 409 37.76 1.13 13.07
N THR A 410 39.06 1.05 12.76
CA THR A 410 39.80 2.19 12.22
C THR A 410 39.55 2.42 10.72
N GLU A 411 39.17 1.38 9.97
CA GLU A 411 39.11 1.41 8.50
C GLU A 411 37.68 1.54 7.96
N ILE A 412 37.50 2.43 6.97
CA ILE A 412 36.28 2.54 6.19
C ILE A 412 36.18 1.30 5.29
N GLN A 413 35.16 0.48 5.53
CA GLN A 413 34.81 -0.67 4.70
C GLN A 413 33.79 -0.28 3.61
N PRO A 414 33.71 -1.02 2.49
CA PRO A 414 32.75 -0.75 1.40
C PRO A 414 31.31 -0.63 1.89
N ARG A 415 30.94 -1.42 2.90
CA ARG A 415 29.62 -1.35 3.54
C ARG A 415 29.28 0.03 4.09
N HIS A 416 30.24 0.73 4.70
CA HIS A 416 29.94 2.05 5.27
C HIS A 416 29.59 3.04 4.17
N VAL A 417 30.27 2.98 3.02
CA VAL A 417 29.98 3.82 1.85
C VAL A 417 28.55 3.59 1.35
N MET A 418 28.14 2.32 1.22
CA MET A 418 26.78 1.96 0.81
C MET A 418 25.73 2.49 1.80
N LEU A 419 25.97 2.30 3.10
CA LEU A 419 25.02 2.67 4.15
C LEU A 419 24.81 4.18 4.25
N VAL A 420 25.86 5.01 4.13
CA VAL A 420 25.70 6.47 4.21
C VAL A 420 24.99 7.02 2.97
N LEU A 421 25.31 6.52 1.77
CA LEU A 421 24.61 6.92 0.54
C LEU A 421 23.12 6.58 0.61
N ALA A 422 22.79 5.36 1.04
CA ALA A 422 21.41 4.94 1.24
C ALA A 422 20.69 5.77 2.32
N SER A 423 21.38 6.11 3.42
CA SER A 423 20.83 6.98 4.48
C SER A 423 20.46 8.36 3.94
N TYR A 424 21.31 8.96 3.10
CA TYR A 424 20.97 10.24 2.48
C TYR A 424 19.73 10.14 1.59
N VAL A 425 19.64 9.11 0.74
CA VAL A 425 18.46 8.91 -0.12
C VAL A 425 17.19 8.67 0.70
N ARG A 426 17.25 7.89 1.78
CA ARG A 426 16.11 7.69 2.70
C ARG A 426 15.61 8.99 3.33
N SER A 427 16.50 9.96 3.56
CA SER A 427 16.15 11.26 4.14
C SER A 427 15.38 12.19 3.20
N LEU A 428 15.29 11.87 1.89
CA LEU A 428 14.59 12.66 0.89
C LEU A 428 13.06 12.42 0.93
N THR A 429 12.45 12.66 2.09
CA THR A 429 11.02 12.42 2.38
C THR A 429 10.40 13.60 3.15
N PRO A 430 10.36 14.82 2.56
CA PRO A 430 9.99 16.03 3.29
C PRO A 430 8.52 16.07 3.76
N PHE A 431 7.60 15.47 2.99
CA PHE A 431 6.16 15.47 3.24
C PHE A 431 5.64 16.88 3.56
N ASN A 432 5.98 17.86 2.73
CA ASN A 432 5.69 19.27 2.99
C ASN A 432 4.87 19.97 1.88
N SER A 433 4.44 19.23 0.86
CA SER A 433 3.62 19.73 -0.24
C SER A 433 2.31 20.40 0.21
N ARG A 434 1.66 21.13 -0.70
CA ARG A 434 0.34 21.74 -0.43
C ARG A 434 -0.69 20.70 -0.02
N PHE A 435 -0.68 19.53 -0.65
CA PHE A 435 -1.51 18.39 -0.28
C PHE A 435 -1.25 17.96 1.17
N ASP A 436 0.02 17.74 1.56
CA ASP A 436 0.36 17.30 2.92
C ASP A 436 -0.10 18.29 3.99
N ARG A 437 0.02 19.59 3.72
CA ARG A 437 -0.47 20.62 4.62
C ARG A 437 -1.98 20.60 4.74
N HIS A 438 -2.70 20.38 3.65
CA HIS A 438 -4.16 20.24 3.67
C HIS A 438 -4.59 19.03 4.51
N MET A 439 -3.98 17.87 4.31
CA MET A 439 -4.32 16.64 5.03
C MET A 439 -4.04 16.73 6.53
N ARG A 440 -3.10 17.60 6.94
CA ARG A 440 -2.82 17.96 8.34
C ARG A 440 -3.62 19.16 8.84
N GLY A 441 -4.74 19.50 8.20
CA GLY A 441 -5.71 20.49 8.68
C GLY A 441 -5.36 21.95 8.38
N LYS A 442 -4.33 22.25 7.57
CA LYS A 442 -4.09 23.62 7.13
C LYS A 442 -5.13 24.00 6.07
N GLU A 443 -5.97 24.97 6.39
CA GLU A 443 -7.00 25.46 5.48
C GLU A 443 -6.43 26.21 4.27
N GLY A 444 -7.24 26.35 3.21
CA GLY A 444 -6.91 27.16 2.02
C GLY A 444 -5.72 26.66 1.20
N GLN A 445 -5.26 25.43 1.41
CA GLN A 445 -4.12 24.88 0.67
C GLN A 445 -4.47 24.40 -0.73
N LEU A 446 -5.72 23.99 -0.96
CA LEU A 446 -6.24 23.44 -2.21
C LEU A 446 -7.43 24.27 -2.70
N SER A 447 -7.49 24.49 -4.00
CA SER A 447 -8.61 25.07 -4.72
C SER A 447 -9.71 24.04 -5.00
N ALA A 448 -10.90 24.50 -5.39
CA ALA A 448 -11.99 23.61 -5.78
C ALA A 448 -11.64 22.69 -6.97
N GLU A 449 -10.83 23.17 -7.93
CA GLU A 449 -10.37 22.37 -9.07
C GLU A 449 -9.43 21.23 -8.62
N GLU A 450 -8.53 21.50 -7.68
CA GLU A 450 -7.60 20.50 -7.13
C GLU A 450 -8.33 19.48 -6.23
N ILE A 451 -9.34 19.92 -5.48
CA ILE A 451 -10.21 19.00 -4.71
C ILE A 451 -11.00 18.09 -5.65
N LYS A 452 -11.57 18.64 -6.73
CA LYS A 452 -12.20 17.84 -7.80
C LYS A 452 -11.20 16.85 -8.40
N GLY A 453 -9.98 17.30 -8.66
CA GLY A 453 -8.88 16.48 -9.17
C GLY A 453 -8.56 15.28 -8.29
N PHE A 454 -8.45 15.48 -6.97
CA PHE A 454 -8.23 14.39 -6.01
C PHE A 454 -9.38 13.37 -6.03
N ASN A 455 -10.63 13.85 -6.02
CA ASN A 455 -11.80 12.97 -6.04
C ASN A 455 -11.90 12.15 -7.33
N LEU A 456 -11.56 12.75 -8.49
CA LEU A 456 -11.46 12.03 -9.76
C LEU A 456 -10.32 11.00 -9.73
N PHE A 457 -9.13 11.41 -9.27
CA PHE A 457 -7.94 10.55 -9.19
C PHE A 457 -8.17 9.31 -8.33
N MET A 458 -8.83 9.48 -7.18
CA MET A 458 -9.13 8.40 -6.24
C MET A 458 -10.41 7.63 -6.60
N GLY A 459 -11.28 8.15 -7.47
CA GLY A 459 -12.58 7.55 -7.83
C GLY A 459 -12.63 7.15 -9.30
N LYS A 460 -13.40 7.88 -10.11
CA LYS A 460 -13.66 7.62 -11.53
C LYS A 460 -12.41 7.25 -12.35
N ALA A 461 -11.29 7.94 -12.15
CA ALA A 461 -10.06 7.71 -12.92
C ALA A 461 -9.25 6.50 -12.43
N LYS A 462 -9.60 5.92 -11.28
CA LYS A 462 -9.00 4.72 -10.67
C LYS A 462 -7.50 4.81 -10.40
N CYS A 463 -6.86 5.97 -10.55
CA CYS A 463 -5.40 6.11 -10.37
C CYS A 463 -4.96 5.73 -8.94
N GLY A 464 -5.80 6.00 -7.94
CA GLY A 464 -5.57 5.65 -6.53
C GLY A 464 -5.54 4.15 -6.22
N THR A 465 -5.89 3.27 -7.16
CA THR A 465 -5.82 1.81 -6.98
C THR A 465 -4.43 1.22 -7.24
N CYS A 466 -3.51 2.01 -7.80
CA CYS A 466 -2.09 1.64 -7.98
C CYS A 466 -1.14 2.67 -7.36
N HIS A 467 -1.54 3.95 -7.31
CA HIS A 467 -0.75 5.04 -6.71
C HIS A 467 -1.26 5.36 -5.30
N PHE A 468 -0.93 4.49 -4.35
CA PHE A 468 -1.46 4.54 -2.99
C PHE A 468 -0.96 5.76 -2.21
N MET A 469 -1.89 6.55 -1.69
CA MET A 469 -1.57 7.63 -0.75
C MET A 469 -1.06 7.03 0.59
N PRO A 470 -0.19 7.73 1.34
CA PRO A 470 0.21 9.13 1.15
C PRO A 470 1.39 9.29 0.17
N VAL A 471 2.07 8.22 -0.25
CA VAL A 471 3.30 8.32 -1.07
C VAL A 471 3.00 8.41 -2.58
N PHE A 472 1.77 8.08 -2.98
CA PHE A 472 1.30 8.04 -4.37
C PHE A 472 2.18 7.16 -5.27
N ASN A 473 2.58 6.00 -4.77
CA ASN A 473 3.39 5.00 -5.47
C ASN A 473 2.78 3.59 -5.29
N GLY A 474 3.41 2.57 -5.87
CA GLY A 474 2.96 1.19 -5.74
C GLY A 474 3.21 0.51 -4.40
N THR A 475 3.64 1.21 -3.34
CA THR A 475 3.82 0.58 -2.03
C THR A 475 2.43 0.31 -1.43
N ALA A 476 2.02 -0.96 -1.47
CA ALA A 476 0.64 -1.39 -1.30
C ALA A 476 0.10 -1.17 0.12
N ALA A 477 -1.02 -0.46 0.20
CA ALA A 477 -1.80 -0.32 1.43
C ALA A 477 -2.50 -1.65 1.81
N PRO A 478 -2.96 -1.81 3.06
CA PRO A 478 -2.84 -0.88 4.18
C PRO A 478 -1.58 -1.08 5.03
N ALA A 479 -0.76 -2.10 4.75
CA ALA A 479 0.45 -2.38 5.54
C ALA A 479 1.71 -1.67 5.00
N PHE A 480 1.70 -1.26 3.73
CA PHE A 480 2.83 -0.62 3.05
C PHE A 480 4.10 -1.45 3.05
N THR A 481 4.01 -2.78 3.12
CA THR A 481 5.16 -3.69 3.26
C THR A 481 5.75 -4.17 1.94
N ASN A 482 5.00 -4.04 0.84
CA ASN A 482 5.39 -4.52 -0.48
C ASN A 482 5.19 -3.43 -1.53
N THR A 483 5.94 -3.47 -2.62
CA THR A 483 5.77 -2.57 -3.77
C THR A 483 5.30 -3.36 -4.98
N GLU A 484 4.27 -2.85 -5.65
CA GLU A 484 3.65 -3.44 -6.83
C GLU A 484 4.31 -2.99 -8.13
N ALA A 485 4.10 -3.78 -9.18
CA ALA A 485 4.50 -3.49 -10.54
C ALA A 485 3.37 -3.81 -11.49
N GLU A 486 3.25 -2.99 -12.52
CA GLU A 486 2.14 -3.02 -13.47
C GLU A 486 2.63 -3.25 -14.88
N VAL A 487 1.80 -3.92 -15.67
CA VAL A 487 1.98 -4.06 -17.11
C VAL A 487 0.96 -3.15 -17.77
N LEU A 488 1.41 -1.98 -18.23
CA LEU A 488 0.54 -0.99 -18.88
C LEU A 488 0.63 -1.02 -20.40
N GLY A 489 1.73 -1.58 -20.92
CA GLY A 489 2.10 -1.48 -22.33
C GLY A 489 2.53 -0.07 -22.74
N VAL A 490 3.48 0.50 -22.01
CA VAL A 490 4.06 1.81 -22.34
C VAL A 490 4.54 1.82 -23.79
N LEU A 491 4.21 2.88 -24.52
CA LEU A 491 4.54 3.02 -25.94
C LEU A 491 5.99 3.46 -26.12
N ALA A 492 6.61 3.03 -27.21
CA ALA A 492 7.93 3.49 -27.62
C ALA A 492 7.93 4.98 -28.01
N ASP A 493 6.83 5.44 -28.64
CA ASP A 493 6.56 6.83 -28.99
C ASP A 493 5.05 7.08 -28.92
N PRO A 494 4.56 7.89 -27.96
CA PRO A 494 3.13 8.17 -27.83
C PRO A 494 2.54 9.02 -28.96
N LYS A 495 3.39 9.68 -29.76
CA LYS A 495 2.98 10.54 -30.88
C LYS A 495 3.01 9.80 -32.23
N ALA A 496 3.50 8.56 -32.26
CA ALA A 496 3.60 7.79 -33.48
C ALA A 496 2.21 7.49 -34.08
N PRO A 497 2.02 7.62 -35.40
CA PRO A 497 0.74 7.30 -36.05
C PRO A 497 0.39 5.80 -35.96
N HIS A 498 1.41 4.95 -35.82
CA HIS A 498 1.29 3.52 -35.57
C HIS A 498 2.06 3.19 -34.30
N PRO A 499 1.42 3.26 -33.13
CA PRO A 499 2.10 3.05 -31.87
C PRO A 499 2.60 1.61 -31.76
N THR A 500 3.76 1.43 -31.13
CA THR A 500 4.31 0.12 -30.77
C THR A 500 4.68 0.12 -29.30
N LEU A 501 4.68 -1.06 -28.69
CA LEU A 501 5.18 -1.24 -27.32
C LEU A 501 6.66 -0.84 -27.24
N ASP A 502 7.06 -0.30 -26.09
CA ASP A 502 8.47 -0.22 -25.73
C ASP A 502 9.07 -1.65 -25.70
N PRO A 503 10.25 -1.88 -26.32
CA PRO A 503 10.86 -3.21 -26.36
C PRO A 503 11.45 -3.67 -25.02
N ASP A 504 11.56 -2.79 -24.02
CA ASP A 504 12.03 -3.12 -22.67
C ASP A 504 11.07 -4.10 -22.00
N LYS A 505 11.60 -5.27 -21.68
CA LYS A 505 10.84 -6.36 -21.06
C LYS A 505 10.59 -6.15 -19.56
N GLY A 506 11.12 -5.08 -18.96
CA GLY A 506 10.90 -4.76 -17.55
C GLY A 506 11.44 -5.85 -16.62
N ARG A 507 10.63 -6.26 -15.65
CA ARG A 507 10.96 -7.31 -14.67
C ARG A 507 11.37 -8.64 -15.29
N TYR A 508 10.81 -9.00 -16.45
CA TYR A 508 11.15 -10.24 -17.15
C TYR A 508 12.64 -10.38 -17.47
N GLY A 509 13.36 -9.27 -17.68
CA GLY A 509 14.80 -9.28 -17.94
C GLY A 509 15.63 -9.88 -16.80
N PHE A 510 15.10 -9.86 -15.57
CA PHE A 510 15.74 -10.40 -14.36
C PHE A 510 15.01 -11.60 -13.78
N THR A 511 13.69 -11.69 -14.00
CA THR A 511 12.84 -12.78 -13.52
C THR A 511 11.96 -13.27 -14.67
N PRO A 512 12.39 -14.31 -15.43
CA PRO A 512 11.75 -14.72 -16.68
C PRO A 512 10.47 -15.53 -16.44
N LEU A 513 9.45 -14.88 -15.87
CA LEU A 513 8.09 -15.38 -15.72
C LEU A 513 7.20 -14.61 -16.70
N ASP A 514 6.42 -15.32 -17.53
CA ASP A 514 5.71 -14.72 -18.67
C ASP A 514 4.82 -13.52 -18.27
N GLY A 515 4.12 -13.60 -17.14
CA GLY A 515 3.30 -12.49 -16.68
C GLY A 515 4.06 -11.25 -16.18
N LEU A 516 5.38 -11.36 -15.95
CA LEU A 516 6.24 -10.21 -15.62
C LEU A 516 6.81 -9.51 -16.86
N GLN A 517 6.47 -9.97 -18.07
CA GLN A 517 6.89 -9.30 -19.31
C GLN A 517 6.28 -7.90 -19.41
N HIS A 518 7.13 -6.90 -19.60
CA HIS A 518 6.77 -5.47 -19.61
C HIS A 518 6.21 -4.94 -18.27
N ALA A 519 6.43 -5.67 -17.16
CA ALA A 519 6.05 -5.18 -15.84
C ALA A 519 7.07 -4.18 -15.31
N PHE A 520 6.60 -3.07 -14.75
CA PHE A 520 7.42 -2.03 -14.14
C PHE A 520 6.86 -1.57 -12.80
N LYS A 521 7.74 -1.26 -11.86
CA LYS A 521 7.42 -0.68 -10.56
C LYS A 521 6.60 0.60 -10.74
N THR A 522 5.48 0.72 -10.03
CA THR A 522 4.67 1.95 -10.01
C THR A 522 5.42 3.06 -9.27
N PRO A 523 5.88 4.12 -9.97
CA PRO A 523 6.70 5.18 -9.35
C PRO A 523 5.84 6.11 -8.47
N THR A 524 6.49 6.92 -7.64
CA THR A 524 5.81 8.00 -6.92
C THR A 524 5.38 9.11 -7.87
N LEU A 525 4.17 9.65 -7.65
CA LEU A 525 3.69 10.86 -8.30
C LEU A 525 4.02 12.14 -7.51
N ARG A 526 4.71 12.02 -6.36
CA ARG A 526 5.21 13.20 -5.65
C ARG A 526 6.27 13.88 -6.48
N ASN A 527 6.23 15.21 -6.51
CA ASN A 527 7.07 16.06 -7.36
C ASN A 527 6.93 15.83 -8.88
N ILE A 528 5.88 15.15 -9.35
CA ILE A 528 5.71 14.83 -10.79
C ILE A 528 5.68 16.06 -11.71
N SER A 529 5.30 17.23 -11.18
CA SER A 529 5.33 18.50 -11.93
C SER A 529 6.76 18.99 -12.27
N LYS A 530 7.79 18.34 -11.72
CA LYS A 530 9.22 18.70 -11.84
C LYS A 530 10.07 17.62 -12.50
N THR A 531 9.49 16.49 -12.89
CA THR A 531 10.23 15.30 -13.30
C THR A 531 9.87 14.84 -14.72
N ALA A 532 9.46 15.75 -15.59
CA ALA A 532 9.32 15.43 -17.01
C ALA A 532 10.70 15.13 -17.63
N PRO A 533 10.79 14.30 -18.68
CA PRO A 533 9.71 13.52 -19.29
C PRO A 533 9.32 12.28 -18.46
N TYR A 534 8.20 11.65 -18.83
CA TYR A 534 7.53 10.61 -18.03
C TYR A 534 7.69 9.19 -18.59
N MET A 535 7.30 8.22 -17.77
CA MET A 535 7.46 6.77 -17.95
C MET A 535 8.92 6.29 -17.88
N HIS A 536 9.11 4.98 -17.80
CA HIS A 536 10.45 4.38 -17.66
C HIS A 536 11.37 4.67 -18.85
N ASN A 537 10.81 4.99 -20.02
CA ASN A 537 11.56 5.27 -21.25
C ASN A 537 11.67 6.77 -21.58
N GLY A 538 11.00 7.64 -20.80
CA GLY A 538 11.01 9.08 -21.01
C GLY A 538 10.33 9.54 -22.31
N ALA A 539 9.42 8.75 -22.89
CA ALA A 539 8.81 9.03 -24.19
C ALA A 539 7.66 10.06 -24.15
N TYR A 540 7.14 10.37 -22.95
CA TYR A 540 5.99 11.24 -22.76
C TYR A 540 6.45 12.59 -22.20
N GLU A 541 6.24 13.68 -22.93
CA GLU A 541 6.76 15.01 -22.58
C GLU A 541 5.86 15.75 -21.59
N THR A 542 4.55 15.48 -21.62
CA THR A 542 3.56 16.20 -20.80
C THR A 542 2.65 15.24 -20.03
N LEU A 543 2.05 15.74 -18.95
CA LEU A 543 1.07 14.95 -18.19
C LEU A 543 -0.20 14.70 -19.01
N GLU A 544 -0.54 15.57 -19.96
CA GLU A 544 -1.66 15.36 -20.87
C GLU A 544 -1.45 14.14 -21.76
N GLU A 545 -0.23 13.91 -22.26
CA GLU A 545 0.10 12.70 -23.03
C GLU A 545 -0.02 11.43 -22.18
N VAL A 546 0.43 11.50 -20.92
CA VAL A 546 0.28 10.41 -19.94
C VAL A 546 -1.21 10.13 -19.68
N MET A 547 -1.99 11.18 -19.44
CA MET A 547 -3.42 11.06 -19.16
C MET A 547 -4.19 10.53 -20.37
N ASP A 548 -3.84 10.92 -21.60
CA ASP A 548 -4.44 10.39 -22.83
C ASP A 548 -4.21 8.87 -22.97
N PHE A 549 -3.00 8.41 -22.68
CA PHE A 549 -2.67 6.97 -22.68
C PHE A 549 -3.53 6.17 -21.69
N TYR A 550 -3.66 6.64 -20.44
CA TYR A 550 -4.51 5.99 -19.45
C TYR A 550 -6.00 6.09 -19.80
N ASN A 551 -6.47 7.24 -20.30
CA ASN A 551 -7.87 7.45 -20.67
C ASN A 551 -8.32 6.52 -21.81
N LYS A 552 -7.38 6.03 -22.63
CA LYS A 552 -7.60 5.05 -23.69
C LYS A 552 -7.44 3.59 -23.25
N GLY A 553 -7.17 3.30 -21.98
CA GLY A 553 -7.02 1.92 -21.47
C GLY A 553 -5.65 1.28 -21.73
N GLY A 554 -4.59 2.09 -21.84
CA GLY A 554 -3.24 1.61 -22.08
C GLY A 554 -3.05 0.98 -23.46
N ALA A 555 -2.04 0.12 -23.63
CA ALA A 555 -1.75 -0.50 -24.92
C ALA A 555 -2.93 -1.31 -25.48
N ALA A 556 -3.56 -2.13 -24.65
CA ALA A 556 -4.66 -3.00 -25.06
C ALA A 556 -5.90 -2.20 -25.49
N GLY A 557 -6.26 -1.14 -24.75
CA GLY A 557 -7.34 -0.23 -25.15
C GLY A 557 -7.03 0.59 -26.42
N MET A 558 -5.75 0.76 -26.74
CA MET A 558 -5.28 1.32 -28.03
C MET A 558 -5.16 0.27 -29.15
N GLY A 559 -5.56 -0.98 -28.90
CA GLY A 559 -5.61 -2.06 -29.90
C GLY A 559 -4.31 -2.85 -30.08
N LEU A 560 -3.32 -2.68 -29.20
CA LEU A 560 -2.10 -3.50 -29.20
C LEU A 560 -2.35 -4.82 -28.46
N GLN A 561 -1.72 -5.90 -28.93
CA GLN A 561 -1.81 -7.20 -28.27
C GLN A 561 -0.89 -7.23 -27.06
N LEU A 562 -1.48 -7.26 -25.86
CA LEU A 562 -0.78 -7.40 -24.59
C LEU A 562 -1.68 -8.12 -23.58
N GLU A 563 -1.68 -9.45 -23.65
CA GLU A 563 -2.61 -10.30 -22.87
C GLU A 563 -2.41 -10.20 -21.35
N ASN A 564 -1.19 -9.89 -20.90
CA ASN A 564 -0.86 -9.75 -19.49
C ASN A 564 -0.97 -8.31 -18.96
N GLN A 565 -1.67 -7.41 -19.69
CA GLN A 565 -1.88 -6.04 -19.23
C GLN A 565 -2.68 -6.04 -17.92
N THR A 566 -2.19 -5.32 -16.90
CA THR A 566 -2.84 -5.22 -15.58
C THR A 566 -3.84 -4.07 -15.51
N LEU A 567 -3.66 -3.03 -16.34
CA LEU A 567 -4.64 -1.96 -16.52
C LEU A 567 -5.84 -2.47 -17.34
N PRO A 568 -7.09 -2.22 -16.94
CA PRO A 568 -8.26 -2.52 -17.78
C PRO A 568 -8.19 -1.82 -19.14
N PRO A 569 -8.55 -2.50 -20.25
CA PRO A 569 -8.51 -1.91 -21.59
C PRO A 569 -9.66 -0.92 -21.85
N ASP A 570 -10.67 -0.88 -20.99
CA ASP A 570 -11.80 0.01 -21.13
C ASP A 570 -11.38 1.48 -20.96
N PRO A 571 -11.89 2.40 -21.80
CA PRO A 571 -11.59 3.81 -21.65
C PRO A 571 -12.19 4.37 -20.36
N LEU A 572 -11.45 5.25 -19.69
CA LEU A 572 -11.91 5.91 -18.46
C LEU A 572 -13.00 6.96 -18.73
N ASN A 573 -13.16 7.37 -20.00
CA ASN A 573 -14.13 8.40 -20.44
C ASN A 573 -14.00 9.71 -19.65
N LEU A 574 -12.75 10.12 -19.39
CA LEU A 574 -12.44 11.42 -18.78
C LEU A 574 -12.64 12.54 -19.80
N THR A 575 -13.33 13.61 -19.39
CA THR A 575 -13.41 14.84 -20.19
C THR A 575 -12.12 15.66 -20.08
N PRO A 576 -11.85 16.60 -21.01
CA PRO A 576 -10.70 17.49 -20.91
C PRO A 576 -10.63 18.27 -19.59
N GLU A 577 -11.77 18.67 -19.04
CA GLU A 577 -11.87 19.37 -17.76
C GLU A 577 -11.55 18.46 -16.57
N GLU A 578 -11.96 17.18 -16.65
CA GLU A 578 -11.60 16.18 -15.63
C GLU A 578 -10.11 15.87 -15.66
N THR A 579 -9.53 15.67 -16.85
CA THR A 579 -8.08 15.51 -17.02
C THR A 579 -7.32 16.70 -16.46
N LYS A 580 -7.75 17.93 -16.78
CA LYS A 580 -7.14 19.15 -16.25
C LYS A 580 -7.22 19.23 -14.72
N ALA A 581 -8.35 18.86 -14.13
CA ALA A 581 -8.51 18.84 -12.68
C ALA A 581 -7.56 17.83 -12.01
N ILE A 582 -7.41 16.63 -12.58
CA ILE A 582 -6.46 15.63 -12.09
C ILE A 582 -5.02 16.16 -12.17
N ILE A 583 -4.62 16.76 -13.29
CA ILE A 583 -3.29 17.37 -13.44
C ILE A 583 -3.09 18.49 -12.41
N ALA A 584 -4.10 19.33 -12.17
CA ALA A 584 -4.05 20.36 -11.13
C ALA A 584 -3.81 19.74 -9.74
N PHE A 585 -4.51 18.65 -9.41
CA PHE A 585 -4.25 17.90 -8.17
C PHE A 585 -2.80 17.37 -8.10
N LEU A 586 -2.28 16.76 -9.17
CA LEU A 586 -0.90 16.25 -9.19
C LEU A 586 0.15 17.35 -8.91
N GLN A 587 -0.10 18.59 -9.34
CA GLN A 587 0.79 19.72 -9.03
C GLN A 587 0.85 20.02 -7.52
N THR A 588 -0.21 19.71 -6.76
CA THR A 588 -0.26 19.91 -5.31
C THR A 588 0.66 18.97 -4.53
N LEU A 589 1.14 17.89 -5.17
CA LEU A 589 2.07 16.90 -4.63
C LEU A 589 3.54 17.33 -4.76
N THR A 590 3.80 18.58 -5.13
CA THR A 590 5.14 19.16 -5.22
C THR A 590 5.57 19.69 -3.86
N ASP A 591 6.70 19.19 -3.37
CA ASP A 591 7.33 19.65 -2.14
C ASP A 591 7.97 21.03 -2.30
N GLU A 592 8.06 21.76 -1.20
CA GLU A 592 8.82 23.01 -1.13
C GLU A 592 10.27 22.69 -0.77
N VAL A 593 11.21 23.21 -1.58
CA VAL A 593 12.67 23.03 -1.43
C VAL A 593 13.23 23.95 -0.35
#